data_AF-A0A1Y5P8J8-F1
#
_entry.id   AF-A0A1Y5P8J8-F1
#
_cell.length_a   1.000
_cell.length_b   1.000
_cell.length_c   1.000
_cell.angle_alpha   90.00
_cell.angle_beta   90.00
_cell.angle_gamma   90.00
#
_symmetry.space_group_name_H-M   'P 1'
#
loop_
_entity.id
_entity.type
_entity.pdbx_description
1 polymer ?
#
loop_
_entity_poly.entity_id
_entity_poly.type
_entity_poly.pdbx_seq_one_letter_code
_entity_poly.pdbx_strand_id
1 'polypeptide(L)'
;MTNRSPRRPGAASVAVTAALLAGLVGSLTAAPAHAVAADPDLFCDIPGQELAISPIADLQDGDSVTWLSTVKGTTPTSFTGEYVGKLENGLGYDASGNPRDLLLVKLDGDIVNGAPGSLAAGVWSGASGSPVYDADGALIGAVSYGFSFLADNVAGVTPAAYMKAIGQLPGIQKLSPAATNRAARMAGEEAVAETGTIRRLEPVRVTTGTTARSLDEYNASLAKKVEGFRGVAASGRAIDGGANDGADYPIVVGGNIAVSYAYGAVGEASVGTVTAICGDEVFAYGHPGNWNSKLSANIHGASAARIVPDLTGSYKLVSAIGKVKGKLVDDRLAGVRGLLGAGTATVPITTTSLVGSHRSTAVSHVSEKQLIAAAAYTQVGNEVARMLDNGQEASAKVSWSIVYQRASGAVATLKNIDRYADPNEIAAYVGAGVADDIAQLQANPFEDVKIVSVAVAARFAEDYRAARLAGVQMLKKGTWTTLTQGSVTKVTRGATYSFRAVLSPIPGAARVTEYSPFTVSIPKGVKKTMTIALAVPGFGDGFGEEAEEPKTFSAFIAALDDNARSDVFDRTRTYTSTHGLRVARTSTTVAPTVLIDDGKTVLFRLEAPALSTQR
;
A
#
# COMPACT_ATOMS: atom_id res chain seq x y z
N MET A 1 -25.27 20.92 -63.61
CA MET A 1 -24.39 20.97 -64.80
C MET A 1 -23.05 21.51 -64.32
N THR A 2 -22.11 20.61 -64.03
CA THR A 2 -20.84 20.38 -64.77
C THR A 2 -19.74 21.38 -64.42
N ASN A 3 -18.48 21.04 -64.10
CA ASN A 3 -17.81 19.84 -63.62
C ASN A 3 -16.34 20.25 -63.33
N ARG A 4 -15.62 19.45 -62.52
CA ARG A 4 -14.15 19.27 -62.39
C ARG A 4 -13.29 20.23 -61.53
N SER A 5 -12.91 19.70 -60.37
CA SER A 5 -11.59 19.80 -59.68
C SER A 5 -10.51 18.97 -60.46
N PRO A 6 -9.20 18.85 -60.07
CA PRO A 6 -8.53 19.20 -58.79
C PRO A 6 -7.09 19.77 -58.87
N ARG A 7 -6.53 20.30 -57.76
CA ARG A 7 -5.07 20.39 -57.53
C ARG A 7 -4.68 20.15 -56.06
N ARG A 8 -3.62 19.33 -55.90
CA ARG A 8 -2.89 18.98 -54.66
C ARG A 8 -1.98 20.13 -54.18
N PRO A 9 -1.62 20.21 -52.89
CA PRO A 9 -0.63 21.15 -52.38
C PRO A 9 0.79 20.54 -52.37
N GLY A 10 1.79 21.37 -52.65
CA GLY A 10 3.22 21.03 -52.58
C GLY A 10 4.00 22.08 -51.80
N ALA A 11 4.81 21.57 -50.87
CA ALA A 11 5.97 22.10 -50.15
C ALA A 11 6.35 23.60 -50.28
N ALA A 12 6.55 24.23 -49.12
CA ALA A 12 7.52 25.31 -48.95
C ALA A 12 8.24 25.17 -47.60
N SER A 13 9.54 24.91 -47.70
CA SER A 13 10.51 24.90 -46.61
C SER A 13 10.73 26.32 -46.09
N VAL A 14 10.73 26.53 -44.77
CA VAL A 14 11.22 27.76 -44.16
C VAL A 14 12.31 27.39 -43.15
N ALA A 15 13.52 27.85 -43.46
CA ALA A 15 14.70 27.77 -42.62
C ALA A 15 14.50 28.64 -41.37
N VAL A 16 14.81 28.09 -40.19
CA VAL A 16 14.90 28.86 -38.95
C VAL A 16 16.37 29.13 -38.67
N THR A 17 16.74 30.40 -38.82
CA THR A 17 18.01 31.00 -38.43
C THR A 17 18.19 30.94 -36.91
N ALA A 18 19.29 30.34 -36.47
CA ALA A 18 19.77 30.42 -35.09
C ALA A 18 20.39 31.81 -34.86
N ALA A 19 19.78 32.60 -33.98
CA ALA A 19 20.37 33.84 -33.47
C ALA A 19 20.84 33.62 -32.02
N LEU A 20 22.15 33.77 -31.84
CA LEU A 20 22.82 33.86 -30.55
C LEU A 20 22.33 35.11 -29.78
N LEU A 21 21.86 34.90 -28.56
CA LEU A 21 21.72 35.94 -27.54
C LEU A 21 22.46 35.47 -26.29
N ALA A 22 23.71 35.92 -26.18
CA ALA A 22 24.45 35.94 -24.94
C ALA A 22 23.99 37.12 -24.09
N GLY A 23 23.89 36.92 -22.78
CA GLY A 23 23.88 38.02 -21.81
C GLY A 23 22.63 38.11 -20.94
N LEU A 24 22.48 37.17 -20.00
CA LEU A 24 22.00 37.42 -18.63
C LEU A 24 22.21 36.13 -17.82
N VAL A 25 23.47 35.86 -17.48
CA VAL A 25 23.79 34.93 -16.38
C VAL A 25 23.52 35.72 -15.10
N GLY A 26 22.25 35.82 -14.74
CA GLY A 26 21.88 36.03 -13.35
C GLY A 26 22.44 34.83 -12.60
N SER A 27 23.34 35.10 -11.65
CA SER A 27 23.87 34.13 -10.71
C SER A 27 22.72 33.41 -10.02
N LEU A 28 22.32 32.26 -10.56
CA LEU A 28 21.75 31.17 -9.80
C LEU A 28 22.84 30.72 -8.84
N THR A 29 22.95 31.41 -7.70
CA THR A 29 23.59 30.83 -6.53
C THR A 29 22.82 29.55 -6.26
N ALA A 30 23.38 28.41 -6.65
CA ALA A 30 22.91 27.13 -6.18
C ALA A 30 22.77 27.25 -4.65
N ALA A 31 21.56 27.01 -4.13
CA ALA A 31 21.37 26.90 -2.70
C ALA A 31 22.45 25.95 -2.14
N PRO A 32 23.07 26.27 -1.00
CA PRO A 32 24.17 25.46 -0.47
C PRO A 32 23.72 24.00 -0.37
N ALA A 33 24.62 23.08 -0.73
CA ALA A 33 24.28 21.68 -0.92
C ALA A 33 23.79 20.98 0.36
N HIS A 34 23.99 21.57 1.54
CA HIS A 34 23.48 21.12 2.84
C HIS A 34 23.19 22.36 3.71
N ALA A 35 22.08 22.37 4.46
CA ALA A 35 21.73 23.48 5.35
C ALA A 35 22.47 23.37 6.70
N VAL A 36 22.86 22.15 7.09
CA VAL A 36 23.68 21.86 8.28
C VAL A 36 25.06 22.53 8.22
N ALA A 37 25.54 23.04 9.36
CA ALA A 37 26.83 23.75 9.47
C ALA A 37 28.05 22.86 9.15
N ALA A 38 29.05 23.44 8.50
CA ALA A 38 30.36 22.81 8.29
C ALA A 38 31.23 22.83 9.56
N ASP A 39 31.06 23.85 10.40
CA ASP A 39 31.71 23.96 11.71
C ASP A 39 31.25 22.81 12.61
N PRO A 40 32.15 21.96 13.14
CA PRO A 40 31.79 20.84 14.01
C PRO A 40 31.02 21.25 15.27
N ASP A 41 31.22 22.46 15.77
CA ASP A 41 30.65 22.96 17.04
C ASP A 41 29.25 23.56 16.85
N LEU A 42 28.80 23.72 15.60
CA LEU A 42 27.45 24.18 15.26
C LEU A 42 26.64 23.06 14.62
N PHE A 43 25.39 22.90 15.04
CA PHE A 43 24.40 22.10 14.32
C PHE A 43 23.88 22.87 13.10
N CYS A 44 23.54 24.14 13.32
CA CYS A 44 23.04 25.06 12.31
C CYS A 44 23.76 26.40 12.39
N ASP A 45 24.13 26.95 11.23
CA ASP A 45 24.85 28.22 11.09
C ASP A 45 24.10 29.14 10.11
N ILE A 46 22.78 29.11 10.20
CA ILE A 46 21.91 29.99 9.42
C ILE A 46 21.53 31.17 10.32
N PRO A 47 21.73 32.43 9.88
CA PRO A 47 21.38 33.59 10.67
C PRO A 47 19.94 33.54 11.20
N GLY A 48 19.80 33.64 12.52
CA GLY A 48 18.50 33.53 13.21
C GLY A 48 18.00 32.10 13.47
N GLN A 49 18.76 31.08 13.08
CA GLN A 49 18.57 29.67 13.43
C GLN A 49 19.87 29.03 13.93
N GLU A 50 20.86 29.84 14.31
CA GLU A 50 22.13 29.39 14.86
C GLU A 50 21.88 28.45 16.05
N LEU A 51 22.52 27.30 16.01
CA LEU A 51 22.36 26.28 17.03
C LEU A 51 23.70 25.62 17.31
N ALA A 52 24.28 25.91 18.47
CA ALA A 52 25.51 25.26 18.94
C ALA A 52 25.27 23.81 19.34
N ILE A 53 26.31 23.00 19.29
CA ILE A 53 26.37 21.64 19.82
C ILE A 53 27.12 21.69 21.14
N SER A 54 26.54 21.07 22.18
CA SER A 54 27.21 20.92 23.46
C SER A 54 28.30 19.83 23.35
N PRO A 55 29.58 20.14 23.66
CA PRO A 55 30.64 19.13 23.63
C PRO A 55 30.44 18.07 24.72
N ILE A 56 30.36 16.79 24.33
CA ILE A 56 30.14 15.68 25.28
C ILE A 56 31.20 15.65 26.39
N ALA A 57 32.43 16.07 26.09
CA ALA A 57 33.54 16.08 27.04
C ALA A 57 33.39 17.12 28.16
N ASP A 58 32.55 18.14 27.94
CA ASP A 58 32.37 19.24 28.88
C ASP A 58 31.20 18.98 29.86
N LEU A 59 30.34 17.99 29.56
CA LEU A 59 29.19 17.61 30.40
C LEU A 59 29.63 16.85 31.66
N GLN A 60 29.17 17.31 32.82
CA GLN A 60 29.42 16.74 34.13
C GLN A 60 28.14 16.24 34.79
N ASP A 61 28.26 15.16 35.57
CA ASP A 61 27.12 14.61 36.33
C ASP A 61 26.49 15.68 37.23
N GLY A 62 25.18 15.84 37.11
CA GLY A 62 24.38 16.88 37.79
C GLY A 62 24.21 18.18 37.00
N ASP A 63 24.81 18.33 35.82
CA ASP A 63 24.59 19.51 34.98
C ASP A 63 23.11 19.65 34.62
N SER A 64 22.57 20.84 34.83
CA SER A 64 21.17 21.13 34.51
C SER A 64 20.94 21.13 33.01
N VAL A 65 19.85 20.48 32.59
CA VAL A 65 19.43 20.46 31.19
C VAL A 65 17.99 20.90 31.03
N THR A 66 17.67 21.41 29.85
CA THR A 66 16.29 21.68 29.42
C THR A 66 15.94 20.77 28.26
N TRP A 67 14.71 20.26 28.20
CA TRP A 67 14.25 19.48 27.05
C TRP A 67 12.84 19.85 26.62
N LEU A 68 12.54 19.63 25.33
CA LEU A 68 11.25 20.01 24.73
C LEU A 68 10.49 18.80 24.20
N SER A 69 9.21 18.67 24.57
CA SER A 69 8.34 17.68 23.94
C SER A 69 6.87 18.10 23.95
N THR A 70 6.13 17.71 22.92
CA THR A 70 4.70 18.00 22.84
C THR A 70 3.88 16.92 23.55
N VAL A 71 3.23 17.29 24.65
CA VAL A 71 2.37 16.38 25.43
C VAL A 71 0.89 16.48 25.09
N LYS A 72 0.46 17.61 24.50
CA LYS A 72 -0.92 17.88 24.07
C LYS A 72 -0.94 18.94 22.97
N GLY A 73 -1.82 18.77 22.00
CA GLY A 73 -1.95 19.65 20.83
C GLY A 73 -0.69 19.62 19.97
N THR A 74 -0.27 20.79 19.51
CA THR A 74 0.88 20.98 18.61
C THR A 74 2.02 21.80 19.21
N THR A 75 1.84 22.31 20.44
CA THR A 75 2.80 23.22 21.08
C THR A 75 3.75 22.41 21.96
N PRO A 76 5.07 22.51 21.74
CA PRO A 76 6.06 21.90 22.62
C PRO A 76 5.94 22.43 24.06
N THR A 77 6.15 21.55 25.03
CA THR A 77 6.27 21.89 26.45
C THR A 77 7.74 21.78 26.84
N SER A 78 8.21 22.75 27.61
CA SER A 78 9.57 22.76 28.17
C SER A 78 9.58 22.08 29.53
N PHE A 79 10.62 21.29 29.74
CA PHE A 79 10.85 20.51 30.95
C PHE A 79 12.32 20.64 31.37
N THR A 80 12.58 20.39 32.64
CA THR A 80 13.94 20.38 33.21
C THR A 80 14.46 18.95 33.33
N GLY A 81 15.74 18.83 33.65
CA GLY A 81 16.39 17.56 33.93
C GLY A 81 17.83 17.77 34.35
N GLU A 82 18.54 16.66 34.51
CA GLU A 82 19.96 16.63 34.86
C GLU A 82 20.68 15.62 33.95
N TYR A 83 21.85 15.98 33.44
CA TYR A 83 22.75 15.02 32.83
C TYR A 83 23.33 14.11 33.93
N VAL A 84 23.31 12.79 33.73
CA VAL A 84 23.72 11.81 34.74
C VAL A 84 24.89 10.91 34.30
N GLY A 85 25.42 11.14 33.09
CA GLY A 85 26.56 10.39 32.56
C GLY A 85 26.30 9.79 31.18
N LYS A 86 27.05 8.75 30.81
CA LYS A 86 26.96 8.11 29.50
C LYS A 86 27.27 6.62 29.56
N LEU A 87 26.72 5.87 28.62
CA LEU A 87 27.17 4.53 28.27
C LEU A 87 28.17 4.64 27.12
N GLU A 88 29.42 4.28 27.40
CA GLU A 88 30.48 4.24 26.39
C GLU A 88 30.12 3.22 25.31
N ASN A 89 30.22 3.63 24.04
CA ASN A 89 29.86 2.79 22.89
C ASN A 89 28.43 2.19 22.95
N GLY A 90 27.50 2.85 23.66
CA GLY A 90 26.13 2.38 23.81
C GLY A 90 25.32 2.29 22.50
N LEU A 91 25.78 2.97 21.44
CA LEU A 91 25.16 3.00 20.11
C LEU A 91 26.00 2.28 19.04
N GLY A 92 26.99 1.49 19.45
CA GLY A 92 27.91 0.80 18.55
C GLY A 92 28.77 1.75 17.72
N TYR A 93 29.30 1.25 16.60
CA TYR A 93 30.31 1.96 15.80
C TYR A 93 29.71 2.72 14.61
N ASP A 94 30.33 3.83 14.23
CA ASP A 94 30.05 4.54 12.99
C ASP A 94 30.70 3.84 11.76
N ALA A 95 30.46 4.39 10.56
CA ALA A 95 31.00 3.83 9.32
C ALA A 95 32.54 3.89 9.21
N SER A 96 33.19 4.69 10.06
CA SER A 96 34.65 4.82 10.15
C SER A 96 35.24 3.95 11.27
N GLY A 97 34.40 3.22 12.01
CA GLY A 97 34.81 2.38 13.14
C GLY A 97 35.00 3.14 14.45
N ASN A 98 34.50 4.37 14.58
CA ASN A 98 34.54 5.10 15.85
C ASN A 98 33.36 4.69 16.74
N PRO A 99 33.58 4.46 18.05
CA PRO A 99 32.49 4.14 18.98
C PRO A 99 31.55 5.34 19.15
N ARG A 100 30.26 5.07 19.35
CA ARG A 100 29.25 6.09 19.64
C ARG A 100 28.64 5.88 21.01
N ASP A 101 28.83 6.88 21.86
CA ASP A 101 28.28 6.91 23.20
C ASP A 101 26.76 7.16 23.21
N LEU A 102 26.08 6.62 24.22
CA LEU A 102 24.70 6.98 24.55
C LEU A 102 24.72 7.84 25.82
N LEU A 103 24.24 9.07 25.75
CA LEU A 103 24.18 9.95 26.93
C LEU A 103 22.99 9.57 27.80
N LEU A 104 23.08 9.84 29.10
CA LEU A 104 22.02 9.56 30.07
C LEU A 104 21.57 10.88 30.69
N VAL A 105 20.26 11.13 30.64
CA VAL A 105 19.65 12.33 31.19
C VAL A 105 18.45 11.93 32.02
N LYS A 106 18.41 12.39 33.27
CA LYS A 106 17.25 12.28 34.14
C LYS A 106 16.29 13.43 33.81
N LEU A 107 15.12 13.08 33.31
CA LEU A 107 14.06 14.02 32.95
C LEU A 107 13.19 14.34 34.17
N ASP A 108 12.74 15.58 34.26
CA ASP A 108 11.86 16.05 35.32
C ASP A 108 10.57 16.68 34.76
N GLY A 109 9.51 16.66 35.56
CA GLY A 109 8.21 17.26 35.23
C GLY A 109 7.02 16.42 35.66
N ASP A 110 5.87 17.08 35.85
CA ASP A 110 4.64 16.46 36.38
C ASP A 110 4.18 15.23 35.58
N ILE A 111 4.32 15.25 34.26
CA ILE A 111 3.95 14.10 33.42
C ILE A 111 4.96 12.96 33.52
N VAL A 112 6.24 13.28 33.71
CA VAL A 112 7.33 12.29 33.80
C VAL A 112 7.25 11.57 35.13
N ASN A 113 7.22 12.33 36.24
CA ASN A 113 7.26 11.79 37.61
C ASN A 113 5.89 11.42 38.16
N GLY A 114 4.81 11.92 37.54
CA GLY A 114 3.46 11.85 38.08
C GLY A 114 3.21 12.97 39.10
N ALA A 115 2.08 13.67 38.93
CA ALA A 115 1.52 14.56 39.93
C ALA A 115 0.52 13.80 40.83
N PRO A 116 0.18 14.29 42.04
CA PRO A 116 -0.82 13.68 42.90
C PRO A 116 -2.13 13.36 42.15
N GLY A 117 -2.53 12.09 42.15
CA GLY A 117 -3.72 11.61 41.42
C GLY A 117 -3.50 11.26 39.95
N SER A 118 -2.26 11.29 39.46
CA SER A 118 -1.88 10.85 38.11
C SER A 118 -0.74 9.84 38.15
N LEU A 119 -0.71 8.93 37.17
CA LEU A 119 0.39 7.99 37.01
C LEU A 119 1.57 8.70 36.34
N ALA A 120 2.78 8.39 36.80
CA ALA A 120 4.02 8.74 36.12
C ALA A 120 4.04 8.12 34.72
N ALA A 121 4.36 8.91 33.68
CA ALA A 121 4.58 8.39 32.35
C ALA A 121 6.03 7.90 32.17
N GLY A 122 6.98 8.42 32.93
CA GLY A 122 8.41 8.28 32.63
C GLY A 122 8.72 8.84 31.23
N VAL A 123 9.68 8.23 30.54
CA VAL A 123 9.88 8.47 29.10
C VAL A 123 8.88 7.65 28.28
N TRP A 124 8.30 8.23 27.22
CA TRP A 124 7.21 7.62 26.46
C TRP A 124 7.53 7.41 24.96
N SER A 125 6.86 6.43 24.35
CA SER A 125 6.88 6.21 22.89
C SER A 125 6.32 7.43 22.17
N GLY A 126 7.02 7.91 21.15
CA GLY A 126 6.74 9.19 20.47
C GLY A 126 7.35 10.43 21.14
N ALA A 127 8.07 10.29 22.26
CA ALA A 127 9.03 11.31 22.74
C ALA A 127 10.36 11.26 21.96
N SER A 128 10.61 10.18 21.21
CA SER A 128 11.83 10.04 20.41
C SER A 128 12.05 11.24 19.51
N GLY A 129 13.24 11.83 19.63
CA GLY A 129 13.60 13.07 18.96
C GLY A 129 13.40 14.34 19.79
N SER A 130 12.89 14.26 21.03
CA SER A 130 12.75 15.44 21.90
C SER A 130 14.12 16.04 22.20
N PRO A 131 14.40 17.30 21.81
CA PRO A 131 15.73 17.88 21.96
C PRO A 131 16.04 18.19 23.42
N VAL A 132 17.31 18.02 23.78
CA VAL A 132 17.87 18.29 25.10
C VAL A 132 19.00 19.31 24.93
N TYR A 133 19.00 20.33 25.78
CA TYR A 133 19.91 21.47 25.76
C TYR A 133 20.64 21.59 27.09
N ASP A 134 21.88 22.07 27.05
CA ASP A 134 22.59 22.50 28.25
C ASP A 134 22.09 23.86 28.76
N ALA A 135 22.72 24.37 29.82
CA ALA A 135 22.34 25.63 30.45
C ALA A 135 22.53 26.87 29.55
N ASP A 136 23.42 26.78 28.56
CA ASP A 136 23.72 27.86 27.61
C ASP A 136 22.82 27.79 26.37
N GLY A 137 21.97 26.75 26.27
CA GLY A 137 21.06 26.55 25.15
C GLY A 137 21.70 25.83 23.95
N ALA A 138 22.90 25.26 24.10
CA ALA A 138 23.50 24.42 23.07
C ALA A 138 22.86 23.03 23.09
N LEU A 139 22.67 22.45 21.90
CA LEU A 139 22.01 21.16 21.73
C LEU A 139 22.94 20.02 22.18
N ILE A 140 22.55 19.31 23.24
CA ILE A 140 23.21 18.08 23.68
C ILE A 140 22.83 16.93 22.74
N GLY A 141 21.54 16.79 22.42
CA GLY A 141 21.06 15.69 21.61
C GLY A 141 19.55 15.51 21.65
N ALA A 142 19.09 14.29 21.35
CA ALA A 142 17.67 13.92 21.39
C ALA A 142 17.40 12.74 22.31
N VAL A 143 16.32 12.79 23.08
CA VAL A 143 15.74 11.63 23.78
C VAL A 143 15.41 10.55 22.74
N SER A 144 15.95 9.34 22.90
CA SER A 144 15.87 8.28 21.89
C SER A 144 15.68 6.88 22.46
N TYR A 145 16.15 6.64 23.70
CA TYR A 145 16.13 5.31 24.32
C TYR A 145 15.59 5.37 25.75
N GLY A 146 15.04 4.26 26.22
CA GLY A 146 14.66 4.04 27.61
C GLY A 146 15.21 2.71 28.12
N PHE A 147 15.17 2.52 29.44
CA PHE A 147 15.77 1.36 30.09
C PHE A 147 14.75 0.45 30.79
N SER A 148 13.47 0.82 30.75
CA SER A 148 12.36 0.10 31.38
C SER A 148 11.06 0.23 30.57
N PHE A 149 10.14 -0.70 30.77
CA PHE A 149 8.74 -0.54 30.34
C PHE A 149 7.91 0.22 31.38
N LEU A 150 8.30 0.14 32.64
CA LEU A 150 7.72 0.95 33.70
C LEU A 150 8.20 2.40 33.55
N ALA A 151 7.48 3.32 34.18
CA ALA A 151 7.90 4.70 34.25
C ALA A 151 9.29 4.80 34.90
N ASP A 152 10.27 5.13 34.06
CA ASP A 152 11.63 5.51 34.43
C ASP A 152 11.84 6.92 33.87
N ASN A 153 12.46 7.78 34.66
CA ASN A 153 12.73 9.15 34.28
C ASN A 153 14.14 9.33 33.69
N VAL A 154 14.97 8.29 33.64
CA VAL A 154 16.23 8.32 32.90
C VAL A 154 16.01 7.96 31.43
N ALA A 155 16.41 8.88 30.54
CA ALA A 155 16.39 8.73 29.10
C ALA A 155 17.80 8.55 28.54
N GLY A 156 17.92 7.67 27.55
CA GLY A 156 19.08 7.63 26.67
C GLY A 156 18.96 8.71 25.59
N VAL A 157 19.95 9.58 25.50
CA VAL A 157 20.02 10.71 24.59
C VAL A 157 21.07 10.47 23.50
N THR A 158 20.65 10.49 22.24
CA THR A 158 21.56 10.42 21.08
C THR A 158 22.22 11.78 20.87
N PRO A 159 23.55 11.89 20.90
CA PRO A 159 24.25 13.16 20.72
C PRO A 159 23.92 13.90 19.42
N ALA A 160 23.81 15.23 19.51
CA ALA A 160 23.52 16.12 18.40
C ALA A 160 24.52 15.97 17.25
N ALA A 161 25.80 15.80 17.55
CA ALA A 161 26.86 15.58 16.56
C ALA A 161 26.60 14.35 15.67
N TYR A 162 26.07 13.26 16.24
CA TYR A 162 25.76 12.06 15.46
C TYR A 162 24.54 12.26 14.55
N MET A 163 23.54 13.00 15.03
CA MET A 163 22.37 13.36 14.23
C MET A 163 22.75 14.27 13.07
N LYS A 164 23.59 15.28 13.35
CA LYS A 164 24.14 16.22 12.38
C LYS A 164 24.84 15.51 11.23
N ALA A 165 25.61 14.46 11.53
CA ALA A 165 26.37 13.70 10.53
C ALA A 165 25.47 13.08 9.43
N ILE A 166 24.18 12.81 9.70
CA ILE A 166 23.21 12.38 8.68
C ILE A 166 23.12 13.42 7.55
N GLY A 167 23.14 14.71 7.92
CA GLY A 167 23.09 15.84 7.00
C GLY A 167 24.29 15.91 6.06
N GLN A 168 25.44 15.40 6.51
CA GLN A 168 26.74 15.47 5.83
C GLN A 168 27.07 14.23 5.00
N LEU A 169 26.21 13.19 5.03
CA LEU A 169 26.40 12.00 4.21
C LEU A 169 26.32 12.37 2.72
N PRO A 170 27.22 11.85 1.87
CA PRO A 170 27.09 12.03 0.43
C PRO A 170 25.73 11.47 -0.02
N GLY A 171 25.01 12.25 -0.83
CA GLY A 171 23.70 11.85 -1.35
C GLY A 171 23.74 10.45 -1.95
N ILE A 172 22.63 9.71 -1.83
CA ILE A 172 22.54 8.29 -2.23
C ILE A 172 23.05 8.10 -3.66
N GLN A 173 24.28 7.58 -3.83
CA GLN A 173 24.76 7.15 -5.13
C GLN A 173 24.01 5.88 -5.52
N LYS A 174 23.43 5.88 -6.73
CA LYS A 174 22.89 4.66 -7.34
C LYS A 174 24.04 3.69 -7.60
N LEU A 175 24.25 2.76 -6.68
CA LEU A 175 25.15 1.64 -6.88
C LEU A 175 24.61 0.75 -8.00
N SER A 176 25.53 0.15 -8.79
CA SER A 176 25.16 -0.89 -9.74
C SER A 176 24.56 -2.11 -9.01
N PRO A 177 23.74 -2.95 -9.67
CA PRO A 177 23.20 -4.16 -9.05
C PRO A 177 24.29 -5.08 -8.46
N ALA A 178 25.44 -5.18 -9.12
CA ALA A 178 26.58 -5.97 -8.64
C ALA A 178 27.30 -5.35 -7.43
N ALA A 179 27.33 -4.02 -7.32
CA ALA A 179 27.83 -3.33 -6.13
C ALA A 179 26.82 -3.41 -4.96
N THR A 180 25.51 -3.38 -5.27
CA THR A 180 24.42 -3.56 -4.30
C THR A 180 24.46 -4.96 -3.69
N ASN A 181 24.61 -6.00 -4.52
CA ASN A 181 24.70 -7.39 -4.04
C ASN A 181 25.98 -7.67 -3.23
N ARG A 182 27.10 -6.98 -3.53
CA ARG A 182 28.32 -7.04 -2.73
C ARG A 182 28.17 -6.29 -1.41
N ALA A 183 27.60 -5.08 -1.43
CA ALA A 183 27.31 -4.32 -0.22
C ALA A 183 26.31 -5.07 0.68
N ALA A 184 25.27 -5.71 0.14
CA ALA A 184 24.32 -6.51 0.89
C ALA A 184 24.94 -7.78 1.52
N ARG A 185 25.96 -8.37 0.89
CA ARG A 185 26.73 -9.49 1.49
C ARG A 185 27.72 -9.02 2.55
N MET A 186 28.20 -7.77 2.47
CA MET A 186 29.12 -7.19 3.47
C MET A 186 28.39 -6.51 4.63
N ALA A 187 27.16 -6.04 4.44
CA ALA A 187 26.32 -5.43 5.47
C ALA A 187 25.62 -6.45 6.38
N GLY A 188 26.02 -7.72 6.30
CA GLY A 188 25.59 -8.78 7.20
C GLY A 188 26.24 -8.63 8.57
N GLU A 189 25.83 -7.61 9.32
CA GLU A 189 26.05 -7.47 10.76
C GLU A 189 24.89 -6.64 11.33
N GLU A 190 23.81 -7.36 11.67
CA GLU A 190 22.81 -6.87 12.63
C GLU A 190 23.49 -6.73 13.99
N ALA A 191 23.95 -5.52 14.33
CA ALA A 191 24.47 -5.25 15.66
C ALA A 191 24.40 -3.77 16.03
N VAL A 192 23.20 -3.28 16.31
CA VAL A 192 22.96 -2.70 17.65
C VAL A 192 21.71 -3.41 18.15
N ALA A 193 21.95 -4.50 18.88
CA ALA A 193 20.91 -5.22 19.56
C ALA A 193 20.12 -4.23 20.44
N GLU A 194 18.81 -4.38 20.48
CA GLU A 194 18.14 -4.39 21.78
C GLU A 194 18.93 -5.38 22.66
N THR A 195 20.01 -4.92 23.29
CA THR A 195 20.50 -5.58 24.48
C THR A 195 19.34 -5.51 25.46
N GLY A 196 19.08 -6.56 26.23
CA GLY A 196 17.82 -6.69 27.00
C GLY A 196 17.48 -5.51 27.94
N THR A 197 18.38 -4.54 28.11
CA THR A 197 18.24 -3.33 28.93
C THR A 197 18.15 -2.01 28.14
N ILE A 198 18.68 -1.87 26.92
CA ILE A 198 18.57 -0.62 26.13
C ILE A 198 17.47 -0.77 25.09
N ARG A 199 16.44 0.07 25.19
CA ARG A 199 15.24 -0.03 24.37
C ARG A 199 15.01 1.25 23.59
N ARG A 200 14.79 1.11 22.28
CA ARG A 200 14.44 2.23 21.42
C ARG A 200 13.06 2.77 21.83
N LEU A 201 12.94 4.08 22.00
CA LEU A 201 11.65 4.72 22.24
C LEU A 201 10.91 4.86 20.92
N GLU A 202 10.34 3.75 20.47
CA GLU A 202 9.66 3.68 19.18
C GLU A 202 8.72 4.87 18.95
N PRO A 203 8.71 5.46 17.73
CA PRO A 203 7.64 6.36 17.36
C PRO A 203 6.31 5.62 17.46
N VAL A 204 5.23 6.37 17.62
CA VAL A 204 3.90 5.79 17.67
C VAL A 204 3.40 5.55 16.26
N ARG A 205 3.14 4.28 15.92
CA ARG A 205 2.53 3.91 14.65
C ARG A 205 1.05 4.23 14.69
N VAL A 206 0.65 5.16 13.85
CA VAL A 206 -0.73 5.62 13.71
C VAL A 206 -1.27 5.11 12.38
N THR A 207 -2.37 4.37 12.44
CA THR A 207 -3.15 3.99 11.26
C THR A 207 -4.48 4.73 11.24
N THR A 208 -4.96 5.03 10.03
CA THR A 208 -6.24 5.70 9.80
C THR A 208 -7.05 4.91 8.79
N GLY A 209 -8.36 4.81 9.02
CA GLY A 209 -9.24 3.93 8.27
C GLY A 209 -9.06 2.44 8.56
N THR A 210 -8.05 2.01 9.31
CA THR A 210 -7.79 0.60 9.61
C THR A 210 -6.98 0.47 10.88
N THR A 211 -6.85 -0.76 11.39
CA THR A 211 -5.88 -1.09 12.42
C THR A 211 -4.55 -1.49 11.78
N ALA A 212 -3.46 -1.26 12.50
CA ALA A 212 -2.12 -1.76 12.15
C ALA A 212 -2.10 -3.28 11.98
N ARG A 213 -2.81 -4.00 12.86
CA ARG A 213 -2.94 -5.46 12.81
C ARG A 213 -3.53 -5.94 11.48
N SER A 214 -4.63 -5.33 11.04
CA SER A 214 -5.29 -5.70 9.79
C SER A 214 -4.38 -5.45 8.58
N LEU A 215 -3.62 -4.35 8.56
CA LEU A 215 -2.63 -4.09 7.50
C LEU A 215 -1.51 -5.13 7.51
N ASP A 216 -0.99 -5.49 8.68
CA ASP A 216 0.11 -6.44 8.83
C ASP A 216 -0.30 -7.86 8.43
N GLU A 217 -1.46 -8.32 8.91
CA GLU A 217 -2.04 -9.63 8.56
C GLU A 217 -2.26 -9.73 7.05
N TYR A 218 -2.75 -8.65 6.43
CA TYR A 218 -2.95 -8.59 4.99
C TYR A 218 -1.64 -8.61 4.20
N ASN A 219 -0.68 -7.77 4.56
CA ASN A 219 0.65 -7.75 3.96
C ASN A 219 1.32 -9.13 4.05
N ALA A 220 1.22 -9.79 5.20
CA ALA A 220 1.76 -11.14 5.39
C ALA A 220 1.03 -12.20 4.55
N SER A 221 -0.29 -12.08 4.40
CA SER A 221 -1.10 -12.94 3.52
C SER A 221 -0.69 -12.78 2.05
N LEU A 222 -0.57 -11.54 1.57
CA LEU A 222 -0.11 -11.25 0.21
C LEU A 222 1.30 -11.76 -0.05
N ALA A 223 2.24 -11.52 0.87
CA ALA A 223 3.62 -11.96 0.70
C ALA A 223 3.76 -13.50 0.64
N LYS A 224 2.81 -14.24 1.23
CA LYS A 224 2.73 -15.70 1.12
C LYS A 224 2.11 -16.16 -0.21
N LYS A 225 1.14 -15.41 -0.73
CA LYS A 225 0.40 -15.75 -1.96
C LYS A 225 1.15 -15.34 -3.24
N VAL A 226 1.81 -14.19 -3.21
CA VAL A 226 2.48 -13.60 -4.38
C VAL A 226 3.98 -13.68 -4.17
N GLU A 227 4.63 -14.61 -4.86
CA GLU A 227 6.08 -14.75 -4.83
C GLU A 227 6.75 -13.44 -5.27
N GLY A 228 7.80 -13.04 -4.56
CA GLY A 228 8.51 -11.78 -4.81
C GLY A 228 7.87 -10.52 -4.19
N PHE A 229 6.60 -10.57 -3.76
CA PHE A 229 5.98 -9.44 -3.06
C PHE A 229 6.52 -9.32 -1.63
N ARG A 230 6.78 -8.09 -1.19
CA ARG A 230 7.21 -7.77 0.17
C ARG A 230 6.44 -6.55 0.63
N GLY A 231 5.56 -6.72 1.63
CA GLY A 231 4.86 -5.59 2.23
C GLY A 231 5.82 -4.68 3.00
N VAL A 232 5.46 -3.40 3.11
CA VAL A 232 6.09 -2.45 4.04
C VAL A 232 5.07 -2.12 5.12
N ALA A 233 5.55 -2.04 6.36
CA ALA A 233 4.78 -1.57 7.51
C ALA A 233 5.60 -0.53 8.25
N ALA A 234 4.93 0.44 8.85
CA ALA A 234 5.55 1.34 9.80
C ALA A 234 5.99 0.58 11.07
N SER A 235 7.08 1.03 11.69
CA SER A 235 7.56 0.51 12.96
C SER A 235 6.91 1.23 14.15
N GLY A 236 6.91 0.54 15.28
CA GLY A 236 6.61 1.12 16.59
C GLY A 236 5.25 0.74 17.17
N ARG A 237 4.91 1.34 18.32
CA ARG A 237 3.69 1.01 19.07
C ARG A 237 2.46 1.43 18.26
N ALA A 238 1.66 0.46 17.85
CA ALA A 238 0.44 0.71 17.10
C ALA A 238 -0.67 1.28 17.98
N ILE A 239 -1.29 2.36 17.51
CA ILE A 239 -2.53 2.91 18.04
C ILE A 239 -3.46 3.28 16.89
N ASP A 240 -4.75 3.34 17.19
CA ASP A 240 -5.69 4.05 16.33
C ASP A 240 -5.50 5.56 16.54
N GLY A 241 -5.39 6.31 15.45
CA GLY A 241 -5.35 7.77 15.49
C GLY A 241 -6.29 8.40 14.48
N GLY A 242 -6.31 9.73 14.46
CA GLY A 242 -7.13 10.48 13.51
C GLY A 242 -6.36 10.96 12.28
N ALA A 243 -7.11 11.24 11.21
CA ALA A 243 -6.64 12.01 10.06
C ALA A 243 -7.32 13.39 10.05
N ASN A 244 -6.57 14.42 9.70
CA ASN A 244 -7.09 15.75 9.37
C ASN A 244 -6.23 16.37 8.27
N ASP A 245 -6.27 15.76 7.09
CA ASP A 245 -5.36 16.04 5.97
C ASP A 245 -5.39 17.50 5.47
N GLY A 246 -6.41 18.28 5.85
CA GLY A 246 -6.49 19.71 5.55
C GLY A 246 -5.82 20.62 6.59
N ALA A 247 -5.59 20.13 7.81
CA ALA A 247 -5.03 20.95 8.89
C ALA A 247 -3.54 21.22 8.70
N ASP A 248 -3.14 22.47 8.89
CA ASP A 248 -1.74 22.89 8.85
C ASP A 248 -1.10 22.84 10.24
N TYR A 249 -0.85 21.64 10.75
CA TYR A 249 -0.12 21.49 12.00
C TYR A 249 1.36 21.87 11.80
N PRO A 250 1.97 22.65 12.71
CA PRO A 250 3.36 23.06 12.58
C PRO A 250 4.33 21.88 12.74
N ILE A 251 5.45 21.93 12.03
CA ILE A 251 6.64 21.13 12.31
C ILE A 251 7.62 22.11 12.95
N VAL A 252 7.82 21.99 14.25
CA VAL A 252 8.66 22.87 15.08
C VAL A 252 9.51 22.01 16.01
N VAL A 253 10.64 22.54 16.47
CA VAL A 253 11.53 21.88 17.45
C VAL A 253 10.76 21.49 18.71
N GLY A 254 10.89 20.24 19.18
CA GLY A 254 10.07 19.66 20.26
C GLY A 254 8.62 19.33 19.87
N GLY A 255 8.23 19.62 18.63
CA GLY A 255 6.92 19.42 18.04
C GLY A 255 6.72 18.00 17.50
N ASN A 256 5.47 17.61 17.27
CA ASN A 256 5.17 16.30 16.66
C ASN A 256 5.52 16.32 15.16
N ILE A 257 6.16 15.24 14.70
CA ILE A 257 6.38 14.96 13.28
C ILE A 257 5.91 13.55 12.96
N ALA A 258 5.13 13.42 11.89
CA ALA A 258 4.68 12.13 11.37
C ALA A 258 5.40 11.82 10.06
N VAL A 259 5.98 10.63 9.94
CA VAL A 259 6.56 10.07 8.72
C VAL A 259 5.55 9.08 8.16
N SER A 260 4.91 9.41 7.04
CA SER A 260 3.81 8.62 6.46
C SER A 260 4.20 7.90 5.18
N TYR A 261 3.74 6.66 5.05
CA TYR A 261 3.83 5.87 3.81
C TYR A 261 2.54 5.95 2.98
N ALA A 262 1.42 6.28 3.65
CA ALA A 262 0.14 6.61 3.04
C ALA A 262 -0.66 7.58 3.92
N TYR A 263 -1.53 8.38 3.31
CA TYR A 263 -2.51 9.25 3.99
C TYR A 263 -3.81 9.34 3.18
N GLY A 264 -4.88 9.91 3.75
CA GLY A 264 -6.22 9.91 3.14
C GLY A 264 -7.16 8.92 3.81
N ALA A 265 -7.99 8.25 3.01
CA ALA A 265 -8.97 7.27 3.49
C ALA A 265 -8.33 6.06 4.21
N VAL A 266 -7.13 5.66 3.79
CA VAL A 266 -6.26 4.71 4.46
C VAL A 266 -4.89 5.36 4.60
N GLY A 267 -4.42 5.48 5.84
CA GLY A 267 -3.14 6.08 6.14
C GLY A 267 -2.35 5.28 7.16
N GLU A 268 -1.04 5.42 7.09
CA GLU A 268 -0.08 4.81 8.00
C GLU A 268 1.11 5.75 8.17
N ALA A 269 1.41 6.11 9.42
CA ALA A 269 2.55 6.93 9.75
C ALA A 269 3.15 6.57 11.11
N SER A 270 4.44 6.83 11.26
CA SER A 270 5.12 6.82 12.56
C SER A 270 5.22 8.25 13.09
N VAL A 271 4.83 8.48 14.34
CA VAL A 271 4.81 9.82 14.98
C VAL A 271 5.81 9.89 16.11
N GLY A 272 6.75 10.83 16.00
CA GLY A 272 7.74 11.15 17.01
C GLY A 272 7.89 12.65 17.17
N THR A 273 9.08 13.10 17.55
CA THR A 273 9.37 14.50 17.89
C THR A 273 10.51 15.05 17.04
N VAL A 274 10.41 16.33 16.66
CA VAL A 274 11.47 17.06 15.95
C VAL A 274 12.57 17.46 16.93
N THR A 275 13.81 17.16 16.59
CA THR A 275 15.00 17.54 17.35
C THR A 275 15.53 18.90 16.94
N ALA A 276 15.73 19.11 15.64
CA ALA A 276 16.32 20.33 15.12
C ALA A 276 15.77 20.64 13.73
N ILE A 277 15.72 21.93 13.41
CA ILE A 277 15.39 22.44 12.08
C ILE A 277 16.54 23.37 11.68
N CYS A 278 17.09 23.17 10.49
CA CYS A 278 18.11 24.05 9.93
C CYS A 278 17.75 24.36 8.49
N GLY A 279 17.23 25.58 8.25
CA GLY A 279 16.65 25.94 6.97
C GLY A 279 15.44 25.07 6.65
N ASP A 280 15.50 24.34 5.53
CA ASP A 280 14.45 23.40 5.13
C ASP A 280 14.71 21.97 5.63
N GLU A 281 15.84 21.69 6.29
CA GLU A 281 16.16 20.36 6.82
C GLU A 281 15.58 20.17 8.22
N VAL A 282 14.95 19.01 8.45
CA VAL A 282 14.35 18.62 9.73
C VAL A 282 14.95 17.32 10.21
N PHE A 283 15.40 17.27 11.46
CA PHE A 283 15.97 16.09 12.11
C PHE A 283 15.06 15.62 13.23
N ALA A 284 14.84 14.31 13.34
CA ALA A 284 13.90 13.73 14.31
C ALA A 284 14.30 12.32 14.77
N TYR A 285 13.56 11.81 15.76
CA TYR A 285 13.65 10.49 16.40
C TYR A 285 14.91 10.21 17.22
N GLY A 286 16.09 10.63 16.75
CA GLY A 286 17.37 10.31 17.38
C GLY A 286 17.75 8.81 17.29
N HIS A 287 17.02 8.04 16.47
CA HIS A 287 17.27 6.64 16.16
C HIS A 287 16.60 6.29 14.80
N PRO A 288 16.85 5.13 14.18
CA PRO A 288 16.18 4.77 12.94
C PRO A 288 14.66 4.66 13.13
N GLY A 289 13.89 5.00 12.11
CA GLY A 289 12.48 4.60 12.03
C GLY A 289 12.38 3.15 11.55
N ASN A 290 12.47 2.97 10.23
CA ASN A 290 12.49 1.70 9.51
C ASN A 290 13.90 1.29 9.05
N TRP A 291 14.91 2.14 9.34
CA TRP A 291 16.30 1.96 8.97
C TRP A 291 16.54 1.81 7.46
N ASN A 292 15.69 2.43 6.65
CA ASN A 292 15.71 2.26 5.21
C ASN A 292 15.49 3.60 4.49
N SER A 293 16.59 4.26 4.14
CA SER A 293 16.58 5.53 3.41
C SER A 293 16.10 5.43 1.96
N LYS A 294 15.76 4.22 1.46
CA LYS A 294 15.14 4.05 0.13
C LYS A 294 13.62 4.11 0.18
N LEU A 295 13.02 4.06 1.38
CA LEU A 295 11.57 4.16 1.50
C LEU A 295 11.09 5.55 1.11
N SER A 296 9.96 5.59 0.43
CA SER A 296 9.32 6.81 0.00
C SER A 296 8.25 7.22 1.01
N ALA A 297 8.53 8.29 1.75
CA ALA A 297 7.64 8.80 2.78
C ALA A 297 7.45 10.32 2.69
N ASN A 298 6.30 10.77 3.16
CA ASN A 298 5.98 12.18 3.37
C ASN A 298 6.16 12.53 4.86
N ILE A 299 6.49 13.80 5.15
CA ILE A 299 6.47 14.32 6.52
C ILE A 299 5.30 15.27 6.73
N HIS A 300 4.70 15.19 7.92
CA HIS A 300 3.52 15.96 8.32
C HIS A 300 3.72 16.52 9.73
N GLY A 301 3.04 17.63 10.02
CA GLY A 301 2.78 17.99 11.42
C GLY A 301 1.65 17.11 11.99
N ALA A 302 1.64 16.93 13.31
CA ALA A 302 0.62 16.16 13.99
C ALA A 302 0.20 16.80 15.32
N SER A 303 -0.98 16.43 15.81
CA SER A 303 -1.50 16.86 17.11
C SER A 303 -1.59 15.67 18.07
N ALA A 304 -1.23 15.88 19.33
CA ALA A 304 -1.36 14.90 20.40
C ALA A 304 -2.64 15.16 21.22
N ALA A 305 -3.39 14.10 21.55
CA ALA A 305 -4.50 14.20 22.49
C ALA A 305 -4.00 14.33 23.94
N ARG A 306 -3.04 13.47 24.30
CA ARG A 306 -2.37 13.40 25.62
C ARG A 306 -1.22 12.40 25.57
N ILE A 307 -0.44 12.34 26.64
CA ILE A 307 0.38 11.17 26.97
C ILE A 307 -0.46 10.17 27.78
N VAL A 308 -0.30 8.89 27.49
CA VAL A 308 -0.97 7.78 28.19
C VAL A 308 0.08 7.00 28.98
N PRO A 309 0.04 7.08 30.33
CA PRO A 309 0.79 6.18 31.18
C PRO A 309 0.31 4.74 31.01
N ASP A 310 1.23 3.80 30.81
CA ASP A 310 0.90 2.38 30.52
C ASP A 310 2.01 1.46 31.07
N LEU A 311 1.62 0.32 31.65
CA LEU A 311 2.56 -0.66 32.23
C LEU A 311 3.43 -1.36 31.19
N THR A 312 3.02 -1.33 29.93
CA THR A 312 3.75 -1.86 28.77
C THR A 312 4.51 -0.77 28.01
N GLY A 313 4.77 0.36 28.68
CA GLY A 313 5.43 1.52 28.10
C GLY A 313 4.44 2.61 27.74
N SER A 314 4.58 3.77 28.39
CA SER A 314 3.80 4.97 28.11
C SER A 314 3.95 5.42 26.66
N TYR A 315 2.94 6.10 26.12
CA TYR A 315 2.94 6.53 24.72
C TYR A 315 2.17 7.83 24.48
N LYS A 316 2.50 8.50 23.38
CA LYS A 316 1.78 9.66 22.86
C LYS A 316 0.52 9.21 22.12
N LEU A 317 -0.66 9.54 22.64
CA LEU A 317 -1.92 9.32 21.93
C LEU A 317 -2.09 10.43 20.88
N VAL A 318 -1.92 10.08 19.61
CA VAL A 318 -1.99 11.03 18.50
C VAL A 318 -3.46 11.29 18.14
N SER A 319 -3.89 12.55 18.18
CA SER A 319 -5.27 12.92 17.85
C SER A 319 -5.50 13.03 16.35
N ALA A 320 -4.53 13.60 15.61
CA ALA A 320 -4.65 13.81 14.17
C ALA A 320 -3.30 14.03 13.50
N ILE A 321 -3.17 13.55 12.25
CA ILE A 321 -2.09 13.90 11.32
C ILE A 321 -2.62 14.95 10.32
N GLY A 322 -1.81 15.98 10.04
CA GLY A 322 -2.18 17.10 9.18
C GLY A 322 -1.80 16.92 7.71
N LYS A 323 -1.83 18.02 6.95
CA LYS A 323 -1.39 18.05 5.55
C LYS A 323 0.09 17.70 5.38
N VAL A 324 0.48 17.25 4.19
CA VAL A 324 1.89 17.02 3.81
C VAL A 324 2.67 18.34 3.89
N LYS A 325 3.85 18.30 4.52
CA LYS A 325 4.74 19.46 4.68
C LYS A 325 6.15 19.22 4.17
N GLY A 326 6.42 18.06 3.57
CA GLY A 326 7.72 17.70 3.06
C GLY A 326 7.87 16.21 2.81
N LYS A 327 9.10 15.74 2.70
CA LYS A 327 9.45 14.33 2.51
C LYS A 327 10.58 13.85 3.41
N LEU A 328 10.61 12.55 3.66
CA LEU A 328 11.77 11.88 4.25
C LEU A 328 12.91 11.78 3.23
N VAL A 329 14.15 11.94 3.67
CA VAL A 329 15.36 11.81 2.84
C VAL A 329 16.29 10.74 3.36
N ASP A 330 16.51 10.69 4.67
CA ASP A 330 17.37 9.69 5.30
C ASP A 330 16.71 9.09 6.53
N ASP A 331 16.97 7.80 6.72
CA ASP A 331 16.57 7.01 7.89
C ASP A 331 17.78 6.14 8.28
N ARG A 332 18.46 6.58 9.34
CA ARG A 332 19.82 6.15 9.72
C ARG A 332 19.90 5.87 11.21
N LEU A 333 21.04 5.34 11.64
CA LEU A 333 21.27 4.91 13.01
C LEU A 333 21.10 6.02 14.06
N ALA A 334 21.47 7.26 13.73
CA ALA A 334 21.34 8.38 14.66
C ALA A 334 20.01 9.14 14.54
N GLY A 335 19.08 8.74 13.68
CA GLY A 335 17.85 9.50 13.45
C GLY A 335 17.35 9.48 12.01
N VAL A 336 16.34 10.30 11.79
CA VAL A 336 15.77 10.57 10.46
C VAL A 336 16.05 12.03 10.05
N ARG A 337 16.25 12.25 8.75
CA ARG A 337 16.32 13.58 8.13
C ARG A 337 15.22 13.71 7.08
N GLY A 338 14.45 14.79 7.17
CA GLY A 338 13.46 15.20 6.18
C GLY A 338 13.78 16.56 5.57
N LEU A 339 13.11 16.86 4.47
CA LEU A 339 13.11 18.18 3.82
C LEU A 339 11.70 18.74 3.81
N LEU A 340 11.55 19.97 4.29
CA LEU A 340 10.32 20.74 4.21
C LEU A 340 10.01 21.15 2.76
N GLY A 341 8.75 21.44 2.50
CA GLY A 341 8.26 21.86 1.19
C GLY A 341 7.48 20.76 0.47
N ALA A 342 7.85 20.49 -0.79
CA ALA A 342 7.13 19.52 -1.60
C ALA A 342 7.34 18.09 -1.08
N GLY A 343 6.23 17.39 -0.86
CA GLY A 343 6.24 15.97 -0.53
C GLY A 343 6.74 15.08 -1.67
N THR A 344 6.85 13.78 -1.38
CA THR A 344 7.08 12.77 -2.40
C THR A 344 5.80 12.52 -3.21
N ALA A 345 5.95 12.27 -4.51
CA ALA A 345 4.85 11.87 -5.37
C ALA A 345 4.14 10.62 -4.82
N THR A 346 2.82 10.61 -4.91
CA THR A 346 1.97 9.53 -4.40
C THR A 346 1.16 8.89 -5.51
N VAL A 347 0.87 7.60 -5.36
CA VAL A 347 -0.13 6.88 -6.16
C VAL A 347 -1.51 7.10 -5.53
N PRO A 348 -2.45 7.77 -6.23
CA PRO A 348 -3.82 7.90 -5.74
C PRO A 348 -4.59 6.59 -5.93
N ILE A 349 -5.30 6.16 -4.89
CA ILE A 349 -6.27 5.08 -4.91
C ILE A 349 -7.65 5.70 -4.72
N THR A 350 -8.44 5.77 -5.78
CA THR A 350 -9.78 6.38 -5.75
C THR A 350 -10.85 5.29 -5.79
N THR A 351 -11.64 5.15 -4.71
CA THR A 351 -12.79 4.24 -4.69
C THR A 351 -14.07 5.03 -4.77
N THR A 352 -14.87 4.80 -5.81
CA THR A 352 -16.25 5.29 -5.90
C THR A 352 -17.21 4.17 -5.56
N SER A 353 -18.01 4.38 -4.53
CA SER A 353 -18.94 3.38 -4.00
C SER A 353 -20.39 3.79 -4.24
N LEU A 354 -21.26 2.82 -4.53
CA LEU A 354 -22.71 3.02 -4.65
C LEU A 354 -23.49 1.98 -3.85
N VAL A 355 -24.53 2.44 -3.13
CA VAL A 355 -25.58 1.62 -2.49
C VAL A 355 -26.93 2.25 -2.79
N GLY A 356 -27.80 1.53 -3.51
CA GLY A 356 -29.03 2.12 -4.04
C GLY A 356 -28.73 3.37 -4.89
N SER A 357 -29.22 4.53 -4.45
CA SER A 357 -28.92 5.84 -5.05
C SER A 357 -27.80 6.61 -4.34
N HIS A 358 -27.35 6.14 -3.17
CA HIS A 358 -26.27 6.80 -2.43
C HIS A 358 -24.93 6.54 -3.10
N ARG A 359 -24.13 7.60 -3.25
CA ARG A 359 -22.81 7.56 -3.87
C ARG A 359 -21.81 8.25 -2.96
N SER A 360 -20.62 7.67 -2.86
CA SER A 360 -19.50 8.27 -2.15
C SER A 360 -18.18 8.03 -2.87
N THR A 361 -17.17 8.81 -2.53
CA THR A 361 -15.81 8.69 -3.04
C THR A 361 -14.80 8.81 -1.90
N ALA A 362 -13.90 7.83 -1.80
CA ALA A 362 -12.77 7.81 -0.89
C ALA A 362 -11.46 7.84 -1.68
N VAL A 363 -10.44 8.53 -1.15
CA VAL A 363 -9.13 8.64 -1.80
C VAL A 363 -8.03 8.41 -0.77
N SER A 364 -7.09 7.51 -1.08
CA SER A 364 -5.80 7.40 -0.39
C SER A 364 -4.67 7.81 -1.30
N HIS A 365 -3.61 8.37 -0.70
CA HIS A 365 -2.40 8.81 -1.36
C HIS A 365 -1.24 8.01 -0.79
N VAL A 366 -0.68 7.10 -1.59
CA VAL A 366 0.37 6.18 -1.15
C VAL A 366 1.71 6.60 -1.72
N SER A 367 2.69 6.94 -0.88
CA SER A 367 4.05 7.24 -1.33
C SER A 367 4.90 5.97 -1.45
N GLU A 368 4.73 5.02 -0.53
CA GLU A 368 5.51 3.77 -0.56
C GLU A 368 4.85 2.72 -1.45
N LYS A 369 5.57 2.27 -2.48
CA LYS A 369 4.99 1.40 -3.51
C LYS A 369 4.51 0.08 -2.92
N GLN A 370 5.25 -0.52 -2.00
CA GLN A 370 4.87 -1.80 -1.38
C GLN A 370 3.61 -1.71 -0.51
N LEU A 371 3.13 -0.51 -0.15
CA LEU A 371 1.91 -0.32 0.63
C LEU A 371 0.65 -0.19 -0.27
N ILE A 372 0.80 0.01 -1.59
CA ILE A 372 -0.33 0.26 -2.50
C ILE A 372 -1.36 -0.88 -2.45
N ALA A 373 -0.90 -2.14 -2.47
CA ALA A 373 -1.79 -3.30 -2.45
C ALA A 373 -2.62 -3.35 -1.14
N ALA A 374 -1.96 -3.20 0.01
CA ALA A 374 -2.64 -3.18 1.30
C ALA A 374 -3.60 -2.00 1.46
N ALA A 375 -3.19 -0.80 1.04
CA ALA A 375 -4.06 0.36 1.06
C ALA A 375 -5.30 0.18 0.17
N ALA A 376 -5.13 -0.40 -1.03
CA ALA A 376 -6.25 -0.68 -1.94
C ALA A 376 -7.24 -1.69 -1.34
N TYR A 377 -6.71 -2.79 -0.80
CA TYR A 377 -7.50 -3.83 -0.14
C TYR A 377 -8.35 -3.25 0.99
N THR A 378 -7.69 -2.58 1.92
CA THR A 378 -8.30 -1.97 3.11
C THR A 378 -9.33 -0.91 2.70
N GLN A 379 -9.01 -0.05 1.73
CA GLN A 379 -9.93 1.00 1.32
C GLN A 379 -11.24 0.43 0.75
N VAL A 380 -11.18 -0.62 -0.08
CA VAL A 380 -12.40 -1.25 -0.62
C VAL A 380 -13.20 -1.94 0.49
N GLY A 381 -12.54 -2.61 1.44
CA GLY A 381 -13.19 -3.22 2.59
C GLY A 381 -13.90 -2.20 3.50
N ASN A 382 -13.24 -1.09 3.83
CA ASN A 382 -13.81 -0.01 4.64
C ASN A 382 -15.06 0.61 4.02
N GLU A 383 -15.09 0.69 2.69
CA GLU A 383 -16.24 1.21 1.97
C GLU A 383 -17.48 0.33 2.15
N VAL A 384 -17.35 -0.98 2.40
CA VAL A 384 -18.48 -1.84 2.78
C VAL A 384 -19.11 -1.36 4.08
N ALA A 385 -18.30 -1.29 5.15
CA ALA A 385 -18.77 -0.86 6.46
C ALA A 385 -19.35 0.55 6.41
N ARG A 386 -18.69 1.48 5.71
CA ARG A 386 -19.13 2.88 5.61
C ARG A 386 -20.39 3.07 4.78
N MET A 387 -20.59 2.29 3.72
CA MET A 387 -21.72 2.47 2.81
C MET A 387 -22.97 1.69 3.22
N LEU A 388 -22.79 0.53 3.85
CA LEU A 388 -23.91 -0.32 4.26
C LEU A 388 -24.32 -0.11 5.72
N ASP A 389 -23.47 0.52 6.53
CA ASP A 389 -23.62 0.56 8.00
C ASP A 389 -23.92 -0.84 8.59
N ASN A 390 -23.37 -1.86 7.92
CA ASN A 390 -23.54 -3.28 8.20
C ASN A 390 -22.25 -4.00 7.74
N GLY A 391 -21.78 -4.95 8.55
CA GLY A 391 -20.47 -5.59 8.36
C GLY A 391 -20.53 -7.07 7.96
N GLN A 392 -21.71 -7.69 7.96
CA GLN A 392 -21.80 -9.15 7.86
C GLN A 392 -22.29 -9.64 6.50
N GLU A 393 -23.59 -9.50 6.25
CA GLU A 393 -24.22 -9.97 5.03
C GLU A 393 -24.23 -8.88 3.96
N ALA A 394 -23.64 -9.14 2.79
CA ALA A 394 -23.81 -8.28 1.62
C ALA A 394 -23.38 -8.96 0.32
N SER A 395 -23.63 -8.27 -0.79
CA SER A 395 -23.02 -8.55 -2.09
C SER A 395 -22.41 -7.30 -2.71
N ALA A 396 -21.36 -7.49 -3.50
CA ALA A 396 -20.65 -6.43 -4.19
C ALA A 396 -20.39 -6.78 -5.65
N LYS A 397 -20.39 -5.76 -6.51
CA LYS A 397 -19.77 -5.80 -7.83
C LYS A 397 -18.67 -4.75 -7.84
N VAL A 398 -17.42 -5.19 -8.02
CA VAL A 398 -16.25 -4.33 -7.96
C VAL A 398 -15.56 -4.38 -9.31
N SER A 399 -15.36 -3.23 -9.94
CA SER A 399 -14.50 -3.08 -11.11
C SER A 399 -13.36 -2.15 -10.78
N TRP A 400 -12.15 -2.45 -11.25
CA TRP A 400 -10.98 -1.63 -11.02
C TRP A 400 -10.16 -1.44 -12.29
N SER A 401 -9.41 -0.34 -12.30
CA SER A 401 -8.44 -0.04 -13.34
C SER A 401 -7.13 0.41 -12.71
N ILE A 402 -6.04 -0.22 -13.11
CA ILE A 402 -4.69 0.07 -12.62
C ILE A 402 -3.90 0.66 -13.79
N VAL A 403 -3.59 1.96 -13.71
CA VAL A 403 -2.70 2.61 -14.67
C VAL A 403 -1.28 2.34 -14.23
N TYR A 404 -0.46 1.80 -15.13
CA TYR A 404 0.93 1.48 -14.84
C TYR A 404 1.86 1.94 -15.96
N GLN A 405 3.10 2.23 -15.60
CA GLN A 405 4.19 2.59 -16.50
C GLN A 405 5.22 1.46 -16.53
N ARG A 406 5.56 1.02 -17.74
CA ARG A 406 6.58 0.00 -18.01
C ARG A 406 7.99 0.58 -17.90
N ALA A 407 9.01 -0.28 -17.86
CA ALA A 407 10.41 0.16 -17.82
C ALA A 407 10.81 0.97 -19.08
N SER A 408 10.13 0.72 -20.21
CA SER A 408 10.28 1.49 -21.46
C SER A 408 9.71 2.92 -21.40
N GLY A 409 8.99 3.27 -20.33
CA GLY A 409 8.26 4.52 -20.18
C GLY A 409 6.83 4.49 -20.75
N ALA A 410 6.45 3.42 -21.46
CA ALA A 410 5.10 3.25 -21.99
C ALA A 410 4.07 3.13 -20.84
N VAL A 411 2.93 3.82 -20.98
CA VAL A 411 1.83 3.78 -20.03
C VAL A 411 0.70 2.92 -20.57
N ALA A 412 0.17 2.04 -19.74
CA ALA A 412 -0.94 1.15 -20.07
C ALA A 412 -1.91 1.03 -18.88
N THR A 413 -3.02 0.31 -19.08
CA THR A 413 -4.05 0.13 -18.05
C THR A 413 -4.52 -1.31 -18.02
N LEU A 414 -4.46 -1.95 -16.85
CA LEU A 414 -5.11 -3.22 -16.54
C LEU A 414 -6.53 -2.96 -16.07
N LYS A 415 -7.53 -3.71 -16.53
CA LYS A 415 -8.94 -3.50 -16.14
C LYS A 415 -9.63 -4.81 -15.81
N ASN A 416 -10.07 -4.92 -14.57
CA ASN A 416 -10.75 -6.12 -14.10
C ASN A 416 -12.06 -5.81 -13.39
N ILE A 417 -12.87 -6.86 -13.25
CA ILE A 417 -14.18 -6.80 -12.60
C ILE A 417 -14.52 -8.14 -11.98
N ASP A 418 -15.06 -8.12 -10.77
CA ASP A 418 -15.56 -9.31 -10.11
C ASP A 418 -16.79 -9.03 -9.24
N ARG A 419 -17.39 -10.12 -8.75
CA ARG A 419 -18.45 -10.12 -7.75
C ARG A 419 -18.02 -10.81 -6.49
N TYR A 420 -18.53 -10.29 -5.39
CA TYR A 420 -18.34 -10.82 -4.05
C TYR A 420 -19.71 -10.95 -3.39
N ALA A 421 -19.89 -11.97 -2.57
CA ALA A 421 -21.08 -12.16 -1.78
C ALA A 421 -20.71 -12.99 -0.55
N ASP A 422 -20.92 -12.44 0.64
CA ASP A 422 -20.70 -13.17 1.89
C ASP A 422 -21.92 -13.07 2.79
N PRO A 423 -22.26 -14.15 3.52
CA PRO A 423 -23.25 -14.07 4.57
C PRO A 423 -22.71 -13.51 5.90
N ASN A 424 -21.38 -13.43 6.10
CA ASN A 424 -20.78 -13.17 7.42
C ASN A 424 -19.71 -12.06 7.45
N GLU A 425 -18.90 -11.88 6.41
CA GLU A 425 -17.70 -11.02 6.47
C GLU A 425 -17.22 -10.50 5.10
N ILE A 426 -18.11 -9.94 4.28
CA ILE A 426 -17.73 -9.44 2.93
C ILE A 426 -16.60 -8.39 2.94
N ALA A 427 -16.56 -7.55 3.97
CA ALA A 427 -15.55 -6.48 4.11
C ALA A 427 -14.13 -7.05 4.17
N ALA A 428 -13.96 -8.28 4.66
CA ALA A 428 -12.66 -8.90 4.85
C ALA A 428 -12.04 -9.43 3.55
N TYR A 429 -12.71 -9.43 2.39
CA TYR A 429 -12.10 -9.94 1.16
C TYR A 429 -12.53 -9.26 -0.14
N VAL A 430 -13.51 -8.37 -0.12
CA VAL A 430 -13.99 -7.64 -1.31
C VAL A 430 -12.90 -6.84 -2.04
N GLY A 431 -11.81 -6.49 -1.33
CA GLY A 431 -10.65 -5.80 -1.88
C GLY A 431 -9.58 -6.72 -2.49
N ALA A 432 -9.70 -8.05 -2.34
CA ALA A 432 -8.66 -9.01 -2.69
C ALA A 432 -8.23 -8.92 -4.16
N GLY A 433 -9.17 -8.94 -5.10
CA GLY A 433 -8.85 -8.93 -6.53
C GLY A 433 -8.06 -7.68 -6.97
N VAL A 434 -8.40 -6.50 -6.42
CA VAL A 434 -7.69 -5.25 -6.72
C VAL A 434 -6.23 -5.34 -6.26
N ALA A 435 -6.03 -5.85 -5.05
CA ALA A 435 -4.73 -5.84 -4.41
C ALA A 435 -3.84 -7.00 -4.83
N ASP A 436 -4.41 -8.15 -5.19
CA ASP A 436 -3.71 -9.28 -5.82
C ASP A 436 -3.14 -8.85 -7.19
N ASP A 437 -3.90 -8.13 -8.01
CA ASP A 437 -3.40 -7.58 -9.28
C ASP A 437 -2.25 -6.58 -9.08
N ILE A 438 -2.37 -5.70 -8.08
CA ILE A 438 -1.30 -4.74 -7.74
C ILE A 438 -0.04 -5.48 -7.30
N ALA A 439 -0.18 -6.44 -6.39
CA ALA A 439 0.94 -7.22 -5.86
C ALA A 439 1.63 -8.02 -6.98
N GLN A 440 0.87 -8.67 -7.86
CA GLN A 440 1.42 -9.38 -9.02
C GLN A 440 2.14 -8.44 -9.98
N LEU A 441 1.58 -7.27 -10.30
CA LEU A 441 2.26 -6.25 -11.11
C LEU A 441 3.59 -5.80 -10.47
N GLN A 442 3.62 -5.64 -9.15
CA GLN A 442 4.83 -5.19 -8.44
C GLN A 442 5.89 -6.27 -8.29
N ALA A 443 5.48 -7.53 -8.20
CA ALA A 443 6.36 -8.68 -8.01
C ALA A 443 6.74 -9.39 -9.32
N ASN A 444 6.20 -8.95 -10.46
CA ASN A 444 6.41 -9.61 -11.75
C ASN A 444 7.92 -9.79 -12.09
N PRO A 445 8.32 -10.91 -12.70
CA PRO A 445 9.72 -11.21 -12.97
C PRO A 445 10.27 -10.58 -14.27
N PHE A 446 9.45 -9.88 -15.07
CA PHE A 446 9.84 -9.45 -16.42
C PHE A 446 10.45 -8.04 -16.43
N GLU A 447 9.85 -7.10 -15.71
CA GLU A 447 10.32 -5.71 -15.67
C GLU A 447 9.85 -4.95 -14.42
N ASP A 448 10.55 -3.87 -14.06
CA ASP A 448 10.13 -2.96 -12.97
C ASP A 448 8.97 -2.08 -13.47
N VAL A 449 7.77 -2.41 -13.01
CA VAL A 449 6.53 -1.68 -13.34
C VAL A 449 6.21 -0.68 -12.24
N LYS A 450 5.90 0.56 -12.64
CA LYS A 450 5.45 1.60 -11.72
C LYS A 450 3.94 1.77 -11.80
N ILE A 451 3.25 1.55 -10.70
CA ILE A 451 1.82 1.90 -10.59
C ILE A 451 1.71 3.42 -10.55
N VAL A 452 0.82 3.98 -11.37
CA VAL A 452 0.59 5.43 -11.50
C VAL A 452 -0.68 5.84 -10.75
N SER A 453 -1.76 5.06 -10.88
CA SER A 453 -3.02 5.31 -10.18
C SER A 453 -3.89 4.06 -10.15
N VAL A 454 -4.71 3.93 -9.12
CA VAL A 454 -5.73 2.87 -8.99
C VAL A 454 -7.10 3.53 -8.88
N ALA A 455 -8.04 3.12 -9.73
CA ALA A 455 -9.43 3.54 -9.63
C ALA A 455 -10.32 2.32 -9.44
N VAL A 456 -11.20 2.37 -8.45
CA VAL A 456 -12.14 1.30 -8.10
C VAL A 456 -13.56 1.86 -8.16
N ALA A 457 -14.48 1.13 -8.79
CA ALA A 457 -15.91 1.37 -8.72
C ALA A 457 -16.58 0.15 -8.07
N ALA A 458 -17.13 0.36 -6.88
CA ALA A 458 -17.81 -0.67 -6.10
C ALA A 458 -19.32 -0.37 -6.05
N ARG A 459 -20.14 -1.39 -6.30
CA ARG A 459 -21.58 -1.34 -6.08
C ARG A 459 -21.94 -2.38 -5.04
N PHE A 460 -22.43 -1.96 -3.89
CA PHE A 460 -22.85 -2.86 -2.82
C PHE A 460 -24.38 -2.99 -2.78
N ALA A 461 -24.83 -4.13 -2.28
CA ALA A 461 -26.20 -4.42 -1.95
C ALA A 461 -26.24 -5.13 -0.59
N GLU A 462 -27.22 -4.78 0.25
CA GLU A 462 -27.38 -5.33 1.60
C GLU A 462 -27.67 -6.84 1.59
N ASP A 463 -28.30 -7.35 0.52
CA ASP A 463 -28.61 -8.77 0.43
C ASP A 463 -27.39 -9.63 0.07
N TYR A 464 -27.26 -10.79 0.70
CA TYR A 464 -26.38 -11.86 0.21
C TYR A 464 -26.97 -12.51 -1.04
N ARG A 465 -26.36 -12.21 -2.19
CA ARG A 465 -26.80 -12.64 -3.52
C ARG A 465 -25.82 -13.61 -4.15
N ALA A 466 -26.03 -14.89 -3.87
CA ALA A 466 -25.25 -15.98 -4.44
C ALA A 466 -26.16 -17.10 -4.96
N ALA A 467 -25.73 -17.73 -6.05
CA ALA A 467 -26.44 -18.80 -6.70
C ALA A 467 -25.49 -19.90 -7.15
N ARG A 468 -26.05 -21.06 -7.45
CA ARG A 468 -25.36 -22.16 -8.11
C ARG A 468 -26.03 -22.47 -9.43
N LEU A 469 -25.25 -22.97 -10.39
CA LEU A 469 -25.79 -23.50 -11.63
C LEU A 469 -26.61 -24.78 -11.35
N ALA A 470 -27.93 -24.69 -11.46
CA ALA A 470 -28.87 -25.76 -11.14
C ALA A 470 -29.37 -26.53 -12.37
N GLY A 471 -29.32 -25.92 -13.55
CA GLY A 471 -29.95 -26.49 -14.74
C GLY A 471 -29.70 -25.71 -16.02
N VAL A 472 -30.12 -26.29 -17.14
CA VAL A 472 -30.21 -25.60 -18.43
C VAL A 472 -31.59 -25.83 -19.00
N GLN A 473 -32.18 -24.76 -19.54
CA GLN A 473 -33.44 -24.82 -20.26
C GLN A 473 -33.21 -24.49 -21.73
N MET A 474 -33.97 -25.14 -22.60
CA MET A 474 -34.00 -24.87 -24.04
C MET A 474 -35.38 -24.32 -24.41
N LEU A 475 -35.41 -23.29 -25.25
CA LEU A 475 -36.66 -22.76 -25.78
C LEU A 475 -37.18 -23.73 -26.86
N LYS A 476 -38.32 -24.38 -26.58
CA LYS A 476 -39.00 -25.32 -27.48
C LYS A 476 -40.41 -24.83 -27.74
N LYS A 477 -40.72 -24.49 -29.00
CA LYS A 477 -42.06 -24.01 -29.43
C LYS A 477 -42.61 -22.87 -28.54
N GLY A 478 -41.75 -21.93 -28.14
CA GLY A 478 -42.12 -20.80 -27.28
C GLY A 478 -42.06 -21.07 -25.77
N THR A 479 -41.85 -22.32 -25.33
CA THR A 479 -41.80 -22.69 -23.92
C THR A 479 -40.41 -23.12 -23.49
N TRP A 480 -39.92 -22.61 -22.36
CA TRP A 480 -38.66 -23.05 -21.76
C TRP A 480 -38.82 -24.43 -21.13
N THR A 481 -38.08 -25.41 -21.63
CA THR A 481 -38.12 -26.78 -21.13
C THR A 481 -36.79 -27.13 -20.45
N THR A 482 -36.82 -27.62 -19.21
CA THR A 482 -35.64 -28.11 -18.50
C THR A 482 -35.05 -29.33 -19.19
N LEU A 483 -33.74 -29.32 -19.34
CA LEU A 483 -32.97 -30.41 -19.93
C LEU A 483 -32.34 -31.20 -18.79
N THR A 484 -32.61 -32.50 -18.74
CA THR A 484 -32.00 -33.39 -17.75
C THR A 484 -30.58 -33.75 -18.18
N GLN A 485 -29.69 -33.97 -17.21
CA GLN A 485 -28.32 -34.39 -17.48
C GLN A 485 -28.31 -35.71 -18.28
N GLY A 486 -27.49 -35.76 -19.34
CA GLY A 486 -27.42 -36.90 -20.24
C GLY A 486 -28.59 -37.02 -21.23
N SER A 487 -29.55 -36.09 -21.21
CA SER A 487 -30.68 -36.15 -22.14
C SER A 487 -30.25 -35.93 -23.59
N VAL A 488 -30.80 -36.77 -24.49
CA VAL A 488 -30.60 -36.65 -25.93
C VAL A 488 -31.73 -35.81 -26.51
N THR A 489 -31.38 -34.65 -27.08
CA THR A 489 -32.32 -33.74 -27.72
C THR A 489 -32.18 -33.78 -29.23
N LYS A 490 -33.29 -33.97 -29.96
CA LYS A 490 -33.32 -33.87 -31.42
C LYS A 490 -33.06 -32.43 -31.85
N VAL A 491 -32.14 -32.26 -32.80
CA VAL A 491 -31.73 -30.95 -33.34
C VAL A 491 -31.64 -30.97 -34.87
N THR A 492 -31.82 -29.79 -35.47
CA THR A 492 -31.67 -29.57 -36.90
C THR A 492 -30.25 -29.09 -37.20
N ARG A 493 -29.61 -29.72 -38.19
CA ARG A 493 -28.29 -29.33 -38.70
C ARG A 493 -28.31 -27.89 -39.20
N GLY A 494 -27.34 -27.08 -38.81
CA GLY A 494 -27.24 -25.66 -39.20
C GLY A 494 -28.18 -24.71 -38.46
N ALA A 495 -29.07 -25.21 -37.60
CA ALA A 495 -29.98 -24.36 -36.83
C ALA A 495 -29.30 -23.80 -35.56
N THR A 496 -29.79 -22.65 -35.09
CA THR A 496 -29.39 -22.05 -33.81
C THR A 496 -30.55 -22.15 -32.83
N TYR A 497 -30.25 -22.53 -31.60
CA TYR A 497 -31.24 -22.71 -30.54
C TYR A 497 -30.93 -21.79 -29.36
N SER A 498 -31.98 -21.28 -28.73
CA SER A 498 -31.90 -20.46 -27.50
C SER A 498 -31.96 -21.34 -26.26
N PHE A 499 -31.04 -21.07 -25.35
CA PHE A 499 -30.91 -21.71 -24.05
C PHE A 499 -30.91 -20.64 -22.96
N ARG A 500 -31.16 -21.07 -21.72
CA ARG A 500 -30.84 -20.29 -20.53
C ARG A 500 -30.32 -21.19 -19.44
N ALA A 501 -29.25 -20.78 -18.78
CA ALA A 501 -28.82 -21.39 -17.52
C ALA A 501 -29.84 -21.03 -16.44
N VAL A 502 -30.13 -21.97 -15.55
CA VAL A 502 -30.97 -21.77 -14.36
C VAL A 502 -30.02 -21.64 -13.18
N LEU A 503 -29.97 -20.45 -12.59
CA LEU A 503 -29.18 -20.15 -11.40
C LEU A 503 -30.14 -20.18 -10.22
N SER A 504 -29.96 -21.14 -9.31
CA SER A 504 -30.78 -21.27 -8.11
C SER A 504 -30.01 -20.75 -6.90
N PRO A 505 -30.67 -20.08 -5.94
CA PRO A 505 -30.00 -19.53 -4.76
C PRO A 505 -29.34 -20.64 -3.95
N ILE A 506 -28.18 -20.34 -3.37
CA ILE A 506 -27.54 -21.22 -2.37
C ILE A 506 -28.19 -21.01 -0.99
N PRO A 507 -28.06 -21.97 -0.05
CA PRO A 507 -28.66 -21.83 1.28
C PRO A 507 -28.25 -20.52 1.95
N GLY A 508 -29.22 -19.80 2.52
CA GLY A 508 -29.00 -18.49 3.16
C GLY A 508 -29.00 -17.30 2.20
N ALA A 509 -28.78 -17.49 0.90
CA ALA A 509 -28.85 -16.38 -0.06
C ALA A 509 -30.29 -15.91 -0.29
N ALA A 510 -30.45 -14.62 -0.58
CA ALA A 510 -31.71 -14.05 -1.03
C ALA A 510 -32.27 -14.89 -2.19
N ARG A 511 -33.59 -15.14 -2.18
CA ARG A 511 -34.26 -16.04 -3.14
C ARG A 511 -34.26 -15.46 -4.56
N VAL A 512 -33.14 -15.60 -5.25
CA VAL A 512 -32.93 -15.10 -6.61
C VAL A 512 -32.78 -16.29 -7.55
N THR A 513 -33.87 -16.66 -8.22
CA THR A 513 -33.77 -17.57 -9.38
C THR A 513 -33.52 -16.72 -10.62
N GLU A 514 -32.32 -16.83 -11.17
CA GLU A 514 -31.90 -16.08 -12.35
C GLU A 514 -31.78 -16.96 -13.57
N TYR A 515 -31.97 -16.34 -14.72
CA TYR A 515 -31.77 -16.98 -16.00
C TYR A 515 -30.73 -16.23 -16.81
N SER A 516 -29.64 -16.90 -17.18
CA SER A 516 -28.64 -16.33 -18.08
C SER A 516 -28.86 -16.89 -19.50
N PRO A 517 -29.40 -16.09 -20.44
CA PRO A 517 -29.72 -16.56 -21.78
C PRO A 517 -28.48 -16.70 -22.65
N PHE A 518 -28.46 -17.69 -23.54
CA PHE A 518 -27.41 -17.86 -24.54
C PHE A 518 -27.88 -18.65 -25.75
N THR A 519 -27.11 -18.66 -26.84
CA THR A 519 -27.41 -19.45 -28.03
C THR A 519 -26.36 -20.53 -28.32
N VAL A 520 -26.81 -21.64 -28.92
CA VAL A 520 -25.94 -22.69 -29.44
C VAL A 520 -26.32 -22.97 -30.89
N SER A 521 -25.36 -22.82 -31.80
CA SER A 521 -25.48 -23.18 -33.21
C SER A 521 -25.01 -24.60 -33.45
N ILE A 522 -25.81 -25.39 -34.16
CA ILE A 522 -25.55 -26.80 -34.49
C ILE A 522 -24.83 -26.87 -35.84
N PRO A 523 -23.62 -27.45 -35.93
CA PRO A 523 -22.94 -27.56 -37.22
C PRO A 523 -23.69 -28.44 -38.23
N LYS A 524 -23.38 -28.27 -39.52
CA LYS A 524 -24.01 -29.06 -40.57
C LYS A 524 -23.54 -30.52 -40.61
N GLY A 525 -22.34 -30.81 -40.11
CA GLY A 525 -21.68 -32.13 -40.19
C GLY A 525 -21.96 -33.11 -39.03
N VAL A 526 -22.84 -32.79 -38.09
CA VAL A 526 -23.12 -33.64 -36.91
C VAL A 526 -24.42 -34.45 -37.07
N LYS A 527 -24.66 -35.42 -36.18
CA LYS A 527 -25.93 -36.16 -36.06
C LYS A 527 -27.07 -35.20 -35.69
N LYS A 528 -28.33 -35.60 -35.95
CA LYS A 528 -29.54 -34.83 -35.63
C LYS A 528 -29.90 -34.87 -34.13
N THR A 529 -28.92 -35.09 -33.28
CA THR A 529 -29.06 -35.28 -31.84
C THR A 529 -27.91 -34.57 -31.12
N MET A 530 -28.23 -33.97 -29.99
CA MET A 530 -27.27 -33.34 -29.10
C MET A 530 -27.52 -33.86 -27.68
N THR A 531 -26.45 -34.21 -26.98
CA THR A 531 -26.50 -34.60 -25.57
C THR A 531 -26.01 -33.44 -24.72
N ILE A 532 -26.71 -33.15 -23.63
CA ILE A 532 -26.33 -32.08 -22.71
C ILE A 532 -25.95 -32.69 -21.37
N ALA A 533 -24.83 -32.26 -20.81
CA ALA A 533 -24.42 -32.63 -19.48
C ALA A 533 -24.07 -31.37 -18.69
N LEU A 534 -24.48 -31.35 -17.42
CA LEU A 534 -23.84 -30.48 -16.45
C LEU A 534 -22.65 -31.27 -15.91
N ALA A 535 -21.46 -30.69 -15.98
CA ALA A 535 -20.30 -31.24 -15.32
C ALA A 535 -19.82 -30.24 -14.29
N VAL A 536 -19.47 -30.72 -13.10
CA VAL A 536 -18.47 -30.02 -12.31
C VAL A 536 -17.17 -30.14 -13.13
N PRO A 537 -16.40 -29.07 -13.36
CA PRO A 537 -15.04 -29.25 -13.84
C PRO A 537 -14.33 -30.15 -12.83
N GLY A 538 -14.23 -31.43 -13.19
CA GLY A 538 -13.60 -32.43 -12.37
C GLY A 538 -12.11 -32.20 -12.52
N PHE A 539 -11.48 -31.75 -11.45
CA PHE A 539 -10.15 -32.21 -11.05
C PHE A 539 -9.90 -33.62 -11.63
N GLY A 540 -9.10 -33.71 -12.69
CA GLY A 540 -8.66 -34.98 -13.27
C GLY A 540 -9.35 -35.43 -14.56
N ASP A 541 -9.30 -34.65 -15.63
CA ASP A 541 -9.22 -35.19 -16.99
C ASP A 541 -8.01 -34.66 -17.77
N GLY A 542 -6.82 -34.58 -17.14
CA GLY A 542 -5.53 -34.52 -17.84
C GLY A 542 -5.34 -33.43 -18.91
N PHE A 543 -6.22 -32.44 -18.95
CA PHE A 543 -6.26 -31.33 -19.90
C PHE A 543 -6.53 -29.99 -19.22
N GLY A 544 -6.43 -29.94 -17.89
CA GLY A 544 -5.92 -28.72 -17.26
C GLY A 544 -4.45 -28.68 -17.61
N GLU A 545 -4.07 -28.02 -18.70
CA GLU A 545 -2.74 -27.43 -18.73
C GLU A 545 -2.65 -26.64 -17.42
N GLU A 546 -1.73 -27.00 -16.52
CA GLU A 546 -1.23 -26.01 -15.56
C GLU A 546 -1.05 -24.75 -16.38
N ALA A 547 -1.79 -23.68 -16.06
CA ALA A 547 -1.75 -22.47 -16.84
C ALA A 547 -0.26 -22.12 -17.02
N GLU A 548 0.25 -22.26 -18.25
CA GLU A 548 1.69 -22.17 -18.47
C GLU A 548 2.11 -20.82 -17.89
N GLU A 549 3.09 -20.84 -16.99
CA GLU A 549 3.61 -19.60 -16.43
C GLU A 549 3.93 -18.65 -17.60
N PRO A 550 3.42 -17.41 -17.56
CA PRO A 550 3.53 -16.52 -18.70
C PRO A 550 5.01 -16.33 -19.03
N LYS A 551 5.39 -16.58 -20.29
CA LYS A 551 6.81 -16.45 -20.72
C LYS A 551 7.19 -15.03 -21.12
N THR A 552 6.23 -14.11 -21.17
CA THR A 552 6.42 -12.72 -21.57
C THR A 552 5.55 -11.79 -20.73
N PHE A 553 5.97 -10.54 -20.58
CA PHE A 553 5.17 -9.52 -19.90
C PHE A 553 3.79 -9.33 -20.53
N SER A 554 3.68 -9.37 -21.85
CA SER A 554 2.38 -9.26 -22.54
C SER A 554 1.46 -10.44 -22.25
N ALA A 555 1.99 -11.66 -22.19
CA ALA A 555 1.21 -12.84 -21.80
C ALA A 555 0.79 -12.77 -20.33
N PHE A 556 1.66 -12.26 -19.45
CA PHE A 556 1.36 -12.02 -18.04
C PHE A 556 0.22 -11.01 -17.85
N ILE A 557 0.28 -9.86 -18.52
CA ILE A 557 -0.79 -8.86 -18.49
C ILE A 557 -2.10 -9.44 -19.06
N ALA A 558 -2.04 -10.22 -20.13
CA ALA A 558 -3.22 -10.87 -20.68
C ALA A 558 -3.84 -11.87 -19.69
N ALA A 559 -3.03 -12.61 -18.93
CA ALA A 559 -3.51 -13.51 -17.89
C ALA A 559 -4.16 -12.75 -16.71
N LEU A 560 -3.61 -11.60 -16.32
CA LEU A 560 -4.25 -10.75 -15.31
C LEU A 560 -5.56 -10.14 -15.81
N ASP A 561 -5.63 -9.70 -17.08
CA ASP A 561 -6.83 -9.08 -17.68
C ASP A 561 -7.95 -10.10 -17.97
N ASP A 562 -7.60 -11.40 -18.10
CA ASP A 562 -8.54 -12.52 -18.21
C ASP A 562 -8.95 -13.10 -16.84
N ASN A 563 -8.96 -12.25 -15.80
CA ASN A 563 -9.15 -12.64 -14.41
C ASN A 563 -10.30 -13.66 -14.22
N ALA A 564 -10.04 -14.70 -13.43
CA ALA A 564 -11.04 -15.71 -13.08
C ALA A 564 -12.19 -15.05 -12.30
N ARG A 565 -13.32 -14.85 -12.97
CA ARG A 565 -14.48 -14.17 -12.40
C ARG A 565 -15.35 -15.12 -11.58
N SER A 566 -15.78 -14.65 -10.42
CA SER A 566 -16.70 -15.38 -9.53
C SER A 566 -18.15 -15.36 -10.01
N ASP A 567 -18.46 -14.59 -11.05
CA ASP A 567 -19.79 -14.50 -11.68
C ASP A 567 -19.85 -15.08 -13.09
N VAL A 568 -18.90 -15.94 -13.47
CA VAL A 568 -18.93 -16.65 -14.75
C VAL A 568 -19.09 -18.15 -14.60
N PHE A 569 -19.66 -18.78 -15.63
CA PHE A 569 -19.63 -20.22 -15.83
C PHE A 569 -19.28 -20.53 -17.27
N ASP A 570 -18.57 -21.64 -17.46
CA ASP A 570 -18.14 -22.05 -18.78
C ASP A 570 -19.21 -22.85 -19.51
N ARG A 571 -19.17 -22.75 -20.84
CA ARG A 571 -19.91 -23.62 -21.75
C ARG A 571 -18.96 -24.25 -22.73
N THR A 572 -18.79 -25.57 -22.65
CA THR A 572 -17.91 -26.29 -23.57
C THR A 572 -18.75 -27.05 -24.58
N ARG A 573 -18.52 -26.78 -25.87
CA ARG A 573 -19.06 -27.58 -26.98
C ARG A 573 -18.01 -28.57 -27.41
N THR A 574 -18.31 -29.85 -27.30
CA THR A 574 -17.41 -30.92 -27.74
C THR A 574 -18.00 -31.66 -28.93
N TYR A 575 -17.12 -31.97 -29.88
CA TYR A 575 -17.42 -32.71 -31.10
C TYR A 575 -16.69 -34.04 -31.05
N THR A 576 -17.44 -35.15 -30.96
CA THR A 576 -16.87 -36.50 -30.94
C THR A 576 -17.21 -37.22 -32.24
N SER A 577 -16.18 -37.62 -32.97
CA SER A 577 -16.28 -38.57 -34.08
C SER A 577 -16.22 -39.99 -33.53
N THR A 578 -16.64 -40.99 -34.31
CA THR A 578 -16.39 -42.41 -34.02
C THR A 578 -14.91 -42.79 -33.84
N HIS A 579 -13.98 -41.86 -34.09
CA HIS A 579 -12.52 -42.01 -33.95
C HIS A 579 -11.93 -41.15 -32.80
N GLY A 580 -12.77 -40.58 -31.93
CA GLY A 580 -12.35 -39.72 -30.82
C GLY A 580 -12.81 -38.26 -30.91
N LEU A 581 -12.40 -37.46 -29.93
CA LEU A 581 -12.73 -36.03 -29.82
C LEU A 581 -12.01 -35.23 -30.92
N ARG A 582 -12.73 -34.39 -31.67
CA ARG A 582 -12.18 -33.62 -32.79
C ARG A 582 -12.08 -32.12 -32.54
N VAL A 583 -12.98 -31.53 -31.75
CA VAL A 583 -12.97 -30.09 -31.42
C VAL A 583 -13.64 -29.89 -30.06
N ALA A 584 -13.02 -29.10 -29.17
CA ALA A 584 -13.66 -28.51 -28.00
C ALA A 584 -13.62 -26.99 -28.17
N ARG A 585 -14.77 -26.31 -28.04
CA ARG A 585 -14.83 -24.85 -28.00
C ARG A 585 -15.55 -24.42 -26.73
N THR A 586 -14.81 -23.78 -25.83
CA THR A 586 -15.34 -23.19 -24.61
C THR A 586 -15.79 -21.75 -24.87
N SER A 587 -16.90 -21.35 -24.25
CA SER A 587 -17.37 -19.97 -24.23
C SER A 587 -17.89 -19.64 -22.84
N THR A 588 -17.35 -18.59 -22.23
CA THR A 588 -17.70 -18.14 -20.88
C THR A 588 -18.97 -17.31 -20.91
N THR A 589 -19.85 -17.49 -19.92
CA THR A 589 -21.10 -16.73 -19.78
C THR A 589 -21.15 -16.06 -18.42
N VAL A 590 -21.51 -14.77 -18.41
CA VAL A 590 -21.57 -13.93 -17.22
C VAL A 590 -22.97 -13.98 -16.61
N ALA A 591 -23.07 -14.19 -15.30
CA ALA A 591 -24.31 -14.00 -14.56
C ALA A 591 -24.61 -12.50 -14.39
N PRO A 592 -25.88 -12.09 -14.51
CA PRO A 592 -26.22 -10.67 -14.50
C PRO A 592 -26.28 -10.05 -13.12
N THR A 593 -26.61 -10.77 -12.03
CA THR A 593 -26.73 -10.16 -10.68
C THR A 593 -26.24 -10.97 -9.48
N VAL A 594 -25.82 -12.23 -9.64
CA VAL A 594 -25.37 -13.11 -8.52
C VAL A 594 -23.92 -13.59 -8.68
N LEU A 595 -23.28 -13.91 -7.56
CA LEU A 595 -22.07 -14.75 -7.51
C LEU A 595 -22.46 -16.19 -7.87
N ILE A 596 -21.61 -16.91 -8.62
CA ILE A 596 -21.82 -18.30 -9.00
C ILE A 596 -20.86 -19.20 -8.24
N ASP A 597 -21.37 -19.87 -7.23
CA ASP A 597 -20.64 -20.90 -6.49
C ASP A 597 -20.68 -22.25 -7.23
N ASP A 598 -19.66 -23.10 -7.04
CA ASP A 598 -19.41 -24.43 -7.64
C ASP A 598 -18.72 -24.56 -9.02
N GLY A 599 -18.35 -23.48 -9.74
CA GLY A 599 -17.56 -23.58 -10.99
C GLY A 599 -18.14 -24.48 -12.10
N LYS A 600 -19.40 -24.94 -12.00
CA LYS A 600 -19.98 -25.95 -12.90
C LYS A 600 -20.04 -25.45 -14.34
N THR A 601 -19.67 -26.32 -15.27
CA THR A 601 -19.65 -26.07 -16.70
C THR A 601 -20.84 -26.74 -17.39
N VAL A 602 -21.47 -26.03 -18.34
CA VAL A 602 -22.48 -26.62 -19.22
C VAL A 602 -21.78 -27.27 -20.43
N LEU A 603 -21.84 -28.59 -20.51
CA LEU A 603 -21.29 -29.35 -21.63
C LEU A 603 -22.35 -29.67 -22.68
N PHE A 604 -22.06 -29.31 -23.93
CA PHE A 604 -22.83 -29.71 -25.11
C PHE A 604 -22.04 -30.73 -25.93
N ARG A 605 -22.48 -31.98 -25.95
CA ARG A 605 -21.87 -33.05 -26.75
C ARG A 605 -22.62 -33.25 -28.05
N LEU A 606 -21.91 -33.10 -29.16
CA LEU A 606 -22.40 -33.31 -30.52
C LEU A 606 -21.62 -34.45 -31.16
N GLU A 607 -22.33 -35.48 -31.62
CA GLU A 607 -21.71 -36.62 -32.30
C GLU A 607 -21.66 -36.39 -33.81
N ALA A 608 -20.53 -36.66 -34.45
CA ALA A 608 -20.45 -36.77 -35.90
C ALA A 608 -20.65 -38.23 -36.34
N PRO A 609 -21.41 -38.50 -37.41
CA PRO A 609 -21.35 -39.82 -38.06
C PRO A 609 -19.89 -40.11 -38.48
N ALA A 610 -19.48 -41.38 -38.45
CA ALA A 610 -18.22 -41.76 -39.07
C ALA A 610 -18.18 -41.21 -40.50
N LEU A 611 -17.12 -40.49 -40.86
CA LEU A 611 -16.82 -40.36 -42.29
C LEU A 611 -16.63 -41.79 -42.80
N SER A 612 -17.42 -42.21 -43.78
CA SER A 612 -17.18 -43.51 -44.40
C SER A 612 -15.78 -43.45 -44.99
N THR A 613 -14.86 -44.20 -44.42
CA THR A 613 -13.65 -44.59 -45.13
C THR A 613 -14.08 -45.44 -46.31
N GLN A 614 -14.29 -44.79 -47.45
CA GLN A 614 -14.10 -45.27 -48.83
C GLN A 614 -14.91 -44.41 -49.81
N ARG A 615 -14.24 -43.52 -50.54
CA ARG A 615 -13.65 -43.82 -51.85
C ARG A 615 -12.53 -42.83 -52.16
#